data_AF-A0A1F5CCH3-F1
#
_entry.id   AF-A0A1F5CCH3-F1
#
_cell.length_a   1.000
_cell.length_b   1.000
_cell.length_c   1.000
_cell.angle_alpha   90.00
_cell.angle_beta   90.00
_cell.angle_gamma   90.00
#
_symmetry.space_group_name_H-M   'P 1'
#
loop_
_entity.id
_entity.type
_entity.pdbx_description
1 polymer ?
#
loop_
_entity_poly.entity_id
_entity_poly.type
_entity_poly.pdbx_seq_one_letter_code
_entity_poly.pdbx_strand_id
1 'polypeptide(L)'
;MNRQTSAKERGVTLIILVIVIAFLLAVGILVLHITGTGPIVAGNLRWQEQAFNAAEAGFDNAWTEIEGSFVSGWTNFDGHYITLPTGVNDPLDVNYFRKLTDEELLAAISVSDPNMIFYKIPYVLTPSGTQDLRYTFTAFLIDDEAGGGDPDPFDALLVCIGTVQTGDSVTTSRLEIGLAIESGT
;
A
#
# COMPACT_ATOMS: atom_id res chain seq x y z
N MET A 1 -74.95 1.53 26.10
CA MET A 1 -74.28 2.03 24.87
C MET A 1 -72.83 2.35 25.21
N ASN A 2 -71.90 1.59 24.63
CA ASN A 2 -70.44 1.77 24.49
C ASN A 2 -69.63 2.57 25.54
N ARG A 3 -69.06 1.87 26.54
CA ARG A 3 -67.89 2.34 27.32
C ARG A 3 -66.60 1.55 27.06
N GLN A 4 -66.62 0.54 26.19
CA GLN A 4 -65.46 -0.35 25.96
C GLN A 4 -64.46 0.12 24.90
N THR A 5 -64.73 1.19 24.14
CA THR A 5 -63.85 1.65 23.05
C THR A 5 -62.65 2.48 23.53
N SER A 6 -62.79 3.27 24.58
CA SER A 6 -61.76 4.22 25.04
C SER A 6 -60.46 3.56 25.55
N ALA A 7 -60.55 2.43 26.24
CA ALA A 7 -59.37 1.71 26.73
C ALA A 7 -58.60 1.01 25.60
N LYS A 8 -59.34 0.49 24.60
CA LYS A 8 -58.78 -0.17 23.41
C LYS A 8 -58.03 0.82 22.51
N GLU A 9 -58.59 2.02 22.31
CA GLU A 9 -57.95 3.10 21.54
C GLU A 9 -56.66 3.60 22.21
N ARG A 10 -56.65 3.77 23.54
CA ARG A 10 -55.44 4.21 24.27
C ARG A 10 -54.29 3.18 24.18
N GLY A 11 -54.61 1.88 24.20
CA GLY A 11 -53.61 0.82 24.02
C GLY A 11 -53.01 0.80 22.62
N VAL A 12 -53.85 0.98 21.58
CA VAL A 12 -53.39 1.04 20.19
C VAL A 12 -52.49 2.25 19.95
N THR A 13 -52.84 3.43 20.47
CA THR A 13 -52.00 4.63 20.35
C THR A 13 -50.63 4.45 21.01
N LEU A 14 -50.58 3.80 22.18
CA LEU A 14 -49.31 3.49 22.85
C LEU A 14 -48.44 2.55 22.02
N ILE A 15 -49.04 1.50 21.44
CA ILE A 15 -48.32 0.54 20.59
C ILE A 15 -47.74 1.24 19.35
N ILE A 16 -48.53 2.09 18.69
CA ILE A 16 -48.06 2.88 17.54
C ILE A 16 -46.89 3.77 17.95
N LEU A 17 -46.98 4.45 19.10
CA LEU A 17 -45.91 5.30 19.60
C LEU A 17 -44.61 4.53 19.82
N VAL A 18 -44.69 3.35 20.44
CA VAL A 18 -43.52 2.49 20.70
C VAL A 18 -42.87 2.03 19.39
N ILE A 19 -43.68 1.65 18.39
CA ILE A 19 -43.17 1.24 17.07
C ILE A 19 -42.48 2.41 16.37
N VAL A 20 -43.08 3.61 16.40
CA VAL A 20 -42.49 4.81 15.79
C VAL A 20 -41.18 5.18 16.47
N ILE A 21 -41.13 5.16 17.81
CA ILE A 21 -39.91 5.45 18.56
C ILE A 21 -38.82 4.40 18.25
N ALA A 22 -39.16 3.12 18.22
CA ALA A 22 -38.21 2.06 17.89
C ALA A 22 -37.66 2.22 16.47
N PHE A 23 -38.51 2.58 15.51
CA PHE A 23 -38.09 2.86 14.13
C PHE A 23 -37.17 4.09 14.05
N LEU A 24 -37.53 5.19 14.71
CA LEU A 24 -36.71 6.40 14.74
C LEU A 24 -35.36 6.16 15.42
N LEU A 25 -35.31 5.33 16.47
CA LEU A 25 -34.06 4.91 17.11
C LEU A 25 -33.19 4.08 16.15
N ALA A 26 -33.76 3.10 15.46
CA ALA A 26 -33.02 2.27 14.51
C ALA A 26 -32.44 3.10 13.36
N VAL A 27 -33.23 4.02 12.79
CA VAL A 27 -32.78 4.96 11.76
C VAL A 27 -31.71 5.90 12.30
N GLY A 28 -31.87 6.43 13.51
CA GLY A 28 -30.88 7.29 14.16
C GLY A 28 -29.52 6.59 14.33
N ILE A 29 -29.52 5.35 14.80
CA ILE A 29 -28.30 4.54 14.95
C ILE A 29 -27.65 4.26 13.58
N LEU A 30 -28.45 3.91 12.57
CA LEU A 30 -27.97 3.66 11.22
C LEU A 30 -27.30 4.90 10.61
N VAL A 31 -27.92 6.08 10.76
CA VAL A 31 -27.36 7.34 10.27
C VAL A 31 -26.04 7.65 10.98
N LEU A 32 -25.99 7.53 12.31
CA LEU A 32 -24.75 7.73 13.07
C LEU A 32 -23.64 6.77 12.62
N HIS A 33 -23.98 5.52 12.33
CA HIS A 33 -23.03 4.52 11.84
C HIS A 33 -22.46 4.89 10.47
N ILE A 34 -23.33 5.19 9.50
CA ILE A 34 -22.92 5.58 8.13
C ILE A 34 -22.06 6.84 8.15
N THR A 35 -22.46 7.85 8.94
CA THR A 35 -21.69 9.10 9.09
C THR A 35 -20.34 8.87 9.77
N GLY A 36 -20.24 7.93 10.72
CA GLY A 36 -18.96 7.56 11.34
C GLY A 36 -18.03 6.81 10.39
N THR A 37 -18.56 5.95 9.52
CA THR A 37 -17.75 5.15 8.57
C THR A 37 -17.25 5.95 7.36
N GLY A 38 -17.98 6.99 6.92
CA GLY A 38 -17.61 7.78 5.74
C GLY A 38 -16.21 8.42 5.81
N PRO A 39 -15.86 9.15 6.88
CA PRO A 39 -14.53 9.74 7.05
C PRO A 39 -13.39 8.72 7.12
N ILE A 40 -13.65 7.53 7.69
CA ILE A 40 -12.64 6.47 7.83
C ILE A 40 -12.30 5.90 6.45
N VAL A 41 -13.32 5.59 5.65
CA VAL A 41 -13.13 5.06 4.29
C VAL A 41 -12.46 6.09 3.38
N ALA A 42 -12.88 7.35 3.44
CA ALA A 42 -12.27 8.43 2.64
C ALA A 42 -10.82 8.73 3.05
N GLY A 43 -10.51 8.66 4.35
CA GLY A 43 -9.16 8.82 4.87
C GLY A 43 -8.22 7.72 4.38
N ASN A 44 -8.67 6.46 4.46
CA ASN A 44 -7.88 5.31 4.02
C ASN A 44 -7.63 5.32 2.51
N LEU A 45 -8.62 5.68 1.70
CA LEU A 45 -8.43 5.80 0.25
C LEU A 45 -7.37 6.85 -0.10
N ARG A 46 -7.42 8.02 0.55
CA ARG A 46 -6.43 9.07 0.34
C ARG A 46 -5.02 8.62 0.72
N TRP A 47 -4.85 7.93 1.84
CA TRP A 47 -3.54 7.43 2.25
C TRP A 47 -3.00 6.37 1.29
N GLN A 48 -3.88 5.52 0.76
CA GLN A 48 -3.51 4.55 -0.27
C GLN A 48 -3.08 5.23 -1.56
N GLU A 49 -3.81 6.26 -2.03
CA GLU A 49 -3.43 7.05 -3.20
C GLU A 49 -2.08 7.75 -2.99
N GLN A 50 -1.81 8.28 -1.80
CA GLN A 50 -0.52 8.90 -1.50
C GLN A 50 0.62 7.88 -1.46
N ALA A 51 0.38 6.67 -0.92
CA ALA A 51 1.37 5.59 -0.95
C ALA A 51 1.63 5.13 -2.39
N PHE A 52 0.60 5.06 -3.23
CA PHE A 52 0.74 4.74 -4.64
C PHE A 52 1.56 5.81 -5.40
N ASN A 53 1.24 7.09 -5.20
CA ASN A 53 2.02 8.19 -5.80
C ASN A 53 3.49 8.16 -5.36
N ALA A 54 3.76 7.77 -4.11
CA ALA A 54 5.12 7.59 -3.62
C ALA A 54 5.83 6.44 -4.36
N ALA A 55 5.13 5.32 -4.60
CA ALA A 55 5.67 4.19 -5.33
C ALA A 55 5.97 4.55 -6.80
N GLU A 56 5.09 5.31 -7.46
CA GLU A 56 5.32 5.84 -8.82
C GLU A 56 6.53 6.77 -8.87
N ALA A 57 6.67 7.67 -7.90
CA ALA A 57 7.88 8.49 -7.80
C ALA A 57 9.14 7.62 -7.62
N GLY A 58 9.03 6.52 -6.87
CA GLY A 58 10.11 5.54 -6.74
C GLY A 58 10.47 4.88 -8.07
N PHE A 59 9.46 4.52 -8.87
CA PHE A 59 9.67 3.97 -10.21
C PHE A 59 10.37 4.97 -11.14
N ASP A 60 9.89 6.21 -11.25
CA ASP A 60 10.48 7.21 -12.15
C ASP A 60 11.95 7.50 -11.80
N ASN A 61 12.28 7.59 -10.50
CA ASN A 61 13.64 7.79 -10.05
C ASN A 61 14.51 6.55 -10.28
N ALA A 62 14.01 5.36 -9.95
CA ALA A 62 14.74 4.11 -10.14
C ALA A 62 15.01 3.83 -11.62
N TRP A 63 14.03 4.07 -12.49
CA TRP A 63 14.19 3.95 -13.94
C TRP A 63 15.33 4.85 -14.45
N THR A 64 15.35 6.12 -14.01
CA THR A 64 16.40 7.07 -14.40
C THR A 64 17.79 6.61 -13.93
N GLU A 65 17.90 6.10 -12.70
CA GLU A 65 19.16 5.58 -12.14
C GLU A 65 19.65 4.32 -12.88
N ILE A 66 18.73 3.41 -13.19
CA ILE A 66 19.02 2.18 -13.93
C ILE A 66 19.48 2.51 -15.36
N GLU A 67 18.76 3.39 -16.06
CA GLU A 67 19.17 3.86 -17.39
C GLU A 67 20.57 4.50 -17.35
N GLY A 68 20.83 5.35 -16.35
CA GLY A 68 22.15 5.93 -16.11
C GLY A 68 23.22 4.86 -15.87
N SER A 69 22.87 3.78 -15.18
CA SER A 69 23.77 2.65 -14.90
C SER A 69 24.14 1.87 -16.16
N PHE A 70 23.20 1.63 -17.07
CA PHE A 70 23.47 1.05 -18.40
C PHE A 70 24.35 1.95 -19.27
N VAL A 71 24.14 3.27 -19.21
CA VAL A 71 25.06 4.23 -19.88
C VAL A 71 26.46 4.20 -19.26
N SER A 72 26.55 3.96 -17.94
CA SER A 72 27.83 3.94 -17.21
C SER A 72 28.63 2.64 -17.36
N GLY A 73 28.00 1.55 -17.79
CA GLY A 73 28.67 0.28 -18.09
C GLY A 73 27.97 -0.99 -17.64
N TRP A 74 26.74 -0.94 -17.12
CA TRP A 74 25.97 -2.18 -16.92
C TRP A 74 25.72 -2.86 -18.26
N THR A 75 25.91 -4.18 -18.31
CA THR A 75 25.66 -4.99 -19.51
C THR A 75 24.36 -5.79 -19.43
N ASN A 76 23.91 -6.07 -18.21
CA ASN A 76 22.75 -6.89 -17.87
C ASN A 76 22.34 -6.59 -16.40
N PHE A 77 21.30 -7.23 -15.88
CA PHE A 77 20.84 -7.04 -14.50
C PHE A 77 21.50 -7.99 -13.49
N ASP A 78 22.21 -9.01 -13.96
CA ASP A 78 22.87 -9.99 -13.10
C ASP A 78 23.87 -9.34 -12.15
N GLY A 79 23.83 -9.75 -10.88
CA GLY A 79 24.62 -9.16 -9.81
C GLY A 79 24.09 -7.83 -9.24
N HIS A 80 22.98 -7.29 -9.76
CA HIS A 80 22.37 -6.03 -9.30
C HIS A 80 21.07 -6.20 -8.49
N TYR A 81 20.69 -7.45 -8.16
CA TYR A 81 19.57 -7.77 -7.29
C TYR A 81 19.95 -7.60 -5.81
N ILE A 82 19.00 -7.20 -4.95
CA ILE A 82 19.26 -7.16 -3.50
C ILE A 82 19.55 -8.56 -2.98
N THR A 83 20.40 -8.66 -1.96
CA THR A 83 20.85 -9.93 -1.36
C THR A 83 20.47 -10.06 0.11
N LEU A 84 20.00 -8.97 0.72
CA LEU A 84 19.58 -8.86 2.10
C LEU A 84 18.07 -8.55 2.18
N PRO A 85 17.29 -9.29 2.98
CA PRO A 85 17.72 -10.44 3.80
C PRO A 85 18.12 -11.65 2.94
N THR A 86 18.93 -12.56 3.51
CA THR A 86 19.27 -13.81 2.82
C THR A 86 17.99 -14.59 2.48
N GLY A 87 17.88 -15.04 1.23
CA GLY A 87 16.70 -15.73 0.72
C GLY A 87 15.63 -14.81 0.12
N VAL A 88 15.86 -13.49 0.02
CA VAL A 88 14.88 -12.55 -0.54
C VAL A 88 14.47 -12.87 -2.00
N ASN A 89 15.39 -13.47 -2.77
CA ASN A 89 15.17 -13.94 -4.15
C ASN A 89 14.95 -15.46 -4.25
N ASP A 90 14.64 -16.18 -3.17
CA ASP A 90 14.40 -17.64 -3.23
C ASP A 90 12.96 -17.98 -2.85
N PRO A 91 12.10 -18.43 -3.78
CA PRO A 91 10.71 -18.80 -3.47
C PRO A 91 10.55 -19.94 -2.47
N LEU A 92 11.59 -20.73 -2.20
CA LEU A 92 11.56 -21.76 -1.16
C LEU A 92 11.86 -21.19 0.21
N ASP A 93 12.58 -20.07 0.30
CA ASP A 93 12.92 -19.41 1.56
C ASP A 93 11.71 -18.70 2.18
N VAL A 94 11.73 -18.51 3.50
CA VAL A 94 10.69 -17.78 4.24
C VAL A 94 10.78 -16.26 3.99
N ASN A 95 11.98 -15.77 3.69
CA ASN A 95 12.26 -14.36 3.44
C ASN A 95 11.98 -13.93 2.00
N TYR A 96 11.46 -14.82 1.15
CA TYR A 96 11.09 -14.49 -0.21
C TYR A 96 10.18 -13.26 -0.26
N PHE A 97 10.50 -12.28 -1.09
CA PHE A 97 9.83 -10.98 -1.06
C PHE A 97 8.30 -11.04 -1.26
N ARG A 98 7.78 -12.06 -1.98
CA ARG A 98 6.32 -12.27 -2.17
C ARG A 98 5.65 -12.99 -1.00
N LYS A 99 6.40 -13.58 -0.07
CA LYS A 99 5.85 -14.17 1.16
C LYS A 99 5.73 -13.17 2.31
N LEU A 100 6.35 -12.00 2.18
CA LEU A 100 6.38 -10.96 3.19
C LEU A 100 5.40 -9.83 2.83
N THR A 101 4.74 -9.25 3.83
CA THR A 101 4.03 -7.98 3.63
C THR A 101 5.01 -6.85 3.32
N ASP A 102 4.52 -5.72 2.82
CA ASP A 102 5.36 -4.54 2.55
C ASP A 102 6.12 -4.10 3.80
N GLU A 103 5.46 -4.11 4.96
CA GLU A 103 6.06 -3.71 6.23
C GLU A 103 7.13 -4.70 6.71
N GLU A 104 6.86 -6.00 6.59
CA GLU A 104 7.83 -7.05 6.93
C GLU A 104 9.05 -6.98 6.02
N LEU A 105 8.84 -6.81 4.71
CA LEU A 105 9.91 -6.67 3.73
C LEU A 105 10.74 -5.41 3.97
N LEU A 106 10.10 -4.25 4.16
CA LEU A 106 10.77 -2.97 4.46
C LEU A 106 11.55 -2.99 5.79
N ALA A 107 11.13 -3.82 6.75
CA ALA A 107 11.84 -4.04 8.00
C ALA A 107 13.03 -5.01 7.85
N ALA A 108 12.95 -5.95 6.91
CA ALA A 108 13.98 -6.96 6.69
C ALA A 108 15.10 -6.51 5.73
N ILE A 109 14.77 -5.74 4.69
CA ILE A 109 15.76 -5.19 3.76
C ILE A 109 16.58 -4.08 4.43
N SER A 110 17.81 -3.90 3.96
CA SER A 110 18.77 -2.97 4.56
C SER A 110 19.33 -1.97 3.55
N VAL A 111 19.49 -0.72 3.98
CA VAL A 111 20.25 0.31 3.24
C VAL A 111 21.73 -0.07 3.05
N SER A 112 22.24 -1.01 3.85
CA SER A 112 23.61 -1.51 3.73
C SER A 112 23.78 -2.55 2.62
N ASP A 113 22.69 -2.98 1.97
CA ASP A 113 22.77 -3.84 0.80
C ASP A 113 23.44 -3.05 -0.35
N PRO A 114 24.53 -3.58 -0.96
CA PRO A 114 25.24 -2.87 -2.02
C PRO A 114 24.38 -2.63 -3.27
N ASN A 115 23.32 -3.42 -3.46
CA ASN A 115 22.42 -3.37 -4.60
C ASN A 115 21.09 -2.65 -4.30
N MET A 116 20.99 -2.01 -3.13
CA MET A 116 19.87 -1.12 -2.82
C MET A 116 19.93 0.13 -3.69
N ILE A 117 18.92 0.37 -4.53
CA ILE A 117 18.85 1.57 -5.38
C ILE A 117 18.43 2.77 -4.52
N PHE A 118 17.28 2.67 -3.84
CA PHE A 118 16.77 3.73 -2.98
C PHE A 118 16.14 3.15 -1.72
N TYR A 119 16.52 3.67 -0.54
CA TYR A 119 15.95 3.25 0.74
C TYR A 119 15.31 4.43 1.49
N LYS A 120 13.98 4.37 1.66
CA LYS A 120 13.18 5.36 2.40
C LYS A 120 13.48 6.81 2.02
N ILE A 121 13.51 7.08 0.72
CA ILE A 121 13.77 8.41 0.18
C ILE A 121 12.50 9.25 0.26
N PRO A 122 12.53 10.43 0.91
CA PRO A 122 11.38 11.33 0.97
C PRO A 122 11.13 12.00 -0.39
N TYR A 123 9.86 12.07 -0.81
CA TYR A 123 9.50 12.66 -2.11
C TYR A 123 8.63 13.93 -2.03
N VAL A 124 7.99 14.19 -0.89
CA VAL A 124 7.12 15.36 -0.67
C VAL A 124 7.85 16.45 0.10
N LEU A 125 7.54 17.72 -0.19
CA LEU A 125 7.96 18.87 0.60
C LEU A 125 6.85 19.33 1.54
N THR A 126 7.23 19.69 2.76
CA THR A 126 6.41 20.43 3.72
C THR A 126 6.13 21.85 3.23
N PRO A 127 5.13 22.57 3.79
CA PRO A 127 4.86 23.96 3.44
C PRO A 127 6.05 24.92 3.64
N SER A 128 7.01 24.55 4.50
CA SER A 128 8.27 25.28 4.71
C SER A 128 9.37 24.94 3.70
N GLY A 129 9.11 24.06 2.73
CA GLY A 129 10.05 23.64 1.70
C GLY A 129 11.04 22.55 2.15
N THR A 130 10.87 21.96 3.35
CA THR A 130 11.71 20.87 3.86
C THR A 130 11.10 19.52 3.46
N GLN A 131 11.93 18.50 3.22
CA GLN A 131 11.44 17.13 2.93
C GLN A 131 10.56 16.58 4.06
N ASP A 132 9.42 16.00 3.70
CA ASP A 132 8.49 15.35 4.61
C ASP A 132 8.80 13.86 4.68
N LEU A 133 9.43 13.45 5.79
CA LEU A 133 9.87 12.06 6.02
C LEU A 133 8.72 11.06 6.19
N ARG A 134 7.47 11.53 6.23
CA ARG A 134 6.31 10.64 6.29
C ARG A 134 5.99 10.00 4.94
N TYR A 135 6.40 10.62 3.85
CA TYR A 135 6.08 10.21 2.49
C TYR A 135 7.37 9.76 1.81
N THR A 136 7.61 8.45 1.81
CA THR A 136 8.87 7.90 1.32
C THR A 136 8.64 6.80 0.30
N PHE A 137 9.65 6.52 -0.52
CA PHE A 137 9.69 5.36 -1.38
C PHE A 137 10.97 4.56 -1.16
N THR A 138 10.91 3.28 -1.47
CA THR A 138 12.04 2.35 -1.48
C THR A 138 11.99 1.58 -2.80
N ALA A 139 13.11 1.47 -3.51
CA ALA A 139 13.19 0.80 -4.80
C ALA A 139 14.43 -0.09 -4.88
N PHE A 140 14.25 -1.29 -5.44
CA PHE A 140 15.31 -2.28 -5.60
C PHE A 140 14.94 -3.30 -6.68
N LEU A 141 15.94 -4.04 -7.17
CA LEU A 141 15.76 -5.11 -8.14
C LEU A 141 15.69 -6.48 -7.46
N ILE A 142 14.83 -7.33 -8.00
CA ILE A 142 14.67 -8.73 -7.67
C ILE A 142 14.86 -9.54 -8.95
N ASP A 143 15.46 -10.71 -8.81
CA ASP A 143 15.51 -11.73 -9.86
C ASP A 143 14.09 -12.29 -10.10
N ASP A 144 13.52 -12.09 -11.28
CA ASP A 144 12.19 -12.58 -11.64
C ASP A 144 12.15 -14.07 -11.97
N GLU A 145 13.29 -14.66 -12.28
CA GLU A 145 13.49 -16.10 -12.51
C GLU A 145 13.84 -16.86 -11.23
N ALA A 146 13.87 -16.15 -10.10
CA ALA A 146 13.97 -16.68 -8.75
C ALA A 146 13.11 -17.93 -8.57
N GLY A 147 13.76 -19.10 -8.45
CA GLY A 147 13.16 -20.39 -8.10
C GLY A 147 12.46 -21.17 -9.21
N GLY A 148 12.63 -20.79 -10.47
CA GLY A 148 12.32 -21.67 -11.61
C GLY A 148 12.19 -20.92 -12.93
N GLY A 149 12.74 -21.51 -13.99
CA GLY A 149 12.84 -20.92 -15.33
C GLY A 149 14.24 -21.12 -15.90
N ASP A 150 14.46 -20.67 -17.13
CA ASP A 150 15.81 -20.59 -17.69
C ASP A 150 16.38 -19.23 -17.26
N PRO A 151 17.57 -19.16 -16.61
CA PRO A 151 18.12 -17.89 -16.17
C PRO A 151 18.29 -16.91 -17.35
N ASP A 152 17.61 -15.77 -17.28
CA ASP A 152 17.77 -14.67 -18.20
C ASP A 152 18.31 -13.44 -17.44
N PRO A 153 19.52 -12.96 -17.75
CA PRO A 153 20.09 -11.80 -17.08
C PRO A 153 19.62 -10.47 -17.72
N PHE A 154 18.86 -10.52 -18.82
CA PHE A 154 18.43 -9.34 -19.57
C PHE A 154 17.07 -8.79 -19.13
N ASP A 155 16.41 -9.44 -18.19
CA ASP A 155 15.25 -8.96 -17.46
C ASP A 155 15.45 -8.99 -15.94
N ALA A 156 14.57 -8.26 -15.27
CA ALA A 156 14.55 -8.12 -13.82
C ALA A 156 13.19 -7.61 -13.35
N LEU A 157 12.85 -7.88 -12.09
CA LEU A 157 11.71 -7.25 -11.44
C LEU A 157 12.15 -6.02 -10.64
N LEU A 158 11.71 -4.84 -11.06
CA LEU A 158 11.81 -3.62 -10.27
C LEU A 158 10.65 -3.57 -9.26
N VAL A 159 11.00 -3.57 -7.98
CA VAL A 159 10.05 -3.44 -6.88
C VAL A 159 10.15 -2.03 -6.31
N CYS A 160 9.03 -1.29 -6.32
CA CYS A 160 8.93 0.04 -5.72
C CYS A 160 7.85 0.03 -4.64
N ILE A 161 8.22 0.32 -3.40
CA ILE A 161 7.29 0.39 -2.26
C ILE A 161 7.19 1.84 -1.80
N GLY A 162 6.02 2.42 -2.01
CA GLY A 162 5.64 3.71 -1.47
C GLY A 162 5.06 3.59 -0.07
N THR A 163 5.42 4.52 0.82
CA THR A 163 5.07 4.47 2.25
C THR A 163 4.58 5.83 2.73
N VAL A 164 3.45 5.82 3.45
CA VAL A 164 2.87 6.98 4.13
C VAL A 164 2.73 6.71 5.63
N GLN A 165 3.49 7.42 6.45
CA GLN A 165 3.39 7.35 7.90
C GLN A 165 2.33 8.33 8.42
N THR A 166 1.31 7.80 9.11
CA THR A 166 0.28 8.58 9.81
C THR A 166 0.22 8.18 11.28
N GLY A 167 0.89 8.94 12.14
CA GLY A 167 1.05 8.58 13.56
C GLY A 167 1.83 7.27 13.68
N ASP A 168 1.26 6.27 14.36
CA ASP A 168 1.83 4.93 14.50
C ASP A 168 1.46 3.98 13.34
N SER A 169 0.57 4.42 12.44
CA SER A 169 0.11 3.63 11.30
C SER A 169 0.96 3.89 10.07
N VAL A 170 1.23 2.81 9.32
CA VAL A 170 1.90 2.86 8.03
C VAL A 170 0.90 2.43 6.96
N THR A 171 0.85 3.16 5.85
CA THR A 171 0.14 2.75 4.64
C THR A 171 1.14 2.55 3.52
N THR A 172 1.05 1.42 2.84
CA THR A 172 2.01 0.97 1.84
C THR A 172 1.32 0.71 0.51
N SER A 173 2.08 0.87 -0.57
CA SER A 173 1.67 0.45 -1.91
C SER A 173 2.90 -0.05 -2.65
N ARG A 174 2.83 -1.27 -3.17
CA ARG A 174 3.90 -1.92 -3.93
C ARG A 174 3.57 -1.91 -5.43
N LEU A 175 4.54 -1.50 -6.23
CA LEU A 175 4.59 -1.72 -7.66
C LEU A 175 5.65 -2.78 -7.95
N GLU A 176 5.30 -3.77 -8.78
CA GLU A 176 6.21 -4.78 -9.31
C GLU A 176 6.20 -4.62 -10.83
N ILE A 177 7.31 -4.15 -11.41
CA ILE A 177 7.44 -3.85 -12.83
C ILE A 177 8.52 -4.73 -13.43
N GLY A 178 8.19 -5.52 -14.45
CA GLY A 178 9.18 -6.24 -15.24
C GLY A 178 9.96 -5.26 -16.12
N LEU A 179 11.27 -5.29 -16.02
CA LEU A 179 12.20 -4.57 -16.88
C LEU A 179 12.85 -5.56 -17.82
N ALA A 180 13.08 -5.16 -19.07
CA ALA A 180 13.81 -5.97 -20.03
C ALA A 180 14.70 -5.07 -20.89
N ILE A 181 15.88 -5.56 -21.24
CA ILE A 181 16.79 -4.88 -22.18
C ILE A 181 16.32 -5.20 -23.60
N GLU A 182 15.92 -4.17 -24.33
CA GLU A 182 15.56 -4.33 -25.74
C GLU A 182 16.83 -4.62 -26.55
N SER A 183 16.99 -5.86 -26.97
CA SER A 183 18.04 -6.25 -27.93
C SER A 183 17.67 -5.71 -29.31
N GLY A 184 18.19 -4.54 -29.67
CA GLY A 184 17.99 -3.94 -30.99
C GLY A 184 18.47 -4.87 -32.10
N THR A 185 17.56 -5.23 -33.02
CA THR A 185 17.89 -5.80 -34.35
C THR A 185 18.42 -4.75 -35.31
#